data_AF-A0A6G3MIX5-F1
#
_entry.id   AF-A0A6G3MIX5-F1
#
_cell.length_a   1.000
_cell.length_b   1.000
_cell.length_c   1.000
_cell.angle_alpha   90.00
_cell.angle_beta   90.00
_cell.angle_gamma   90.00
#
_symmetry.space_group_name_H-M   'P 1'
#
loop_
_entity.id
_entity.type
_entity.pdbx_description
1 polymer ?
#
loop_
_entity_poly.entity_id
_entity_poly.type
_entity_poly.pdbx_seq_one_letter_code
_entity_poly.pdbx_strand_id
1 'polypeptide(L)'
;EWMADVSHGCQHSPETLFMAVNYLDRFMSIKKVILDEFQLIGITCLFISSKLNDVNLPQINEFVYVTENLYTRDNIIDTEKEIISALEFQLVVPTLLFFAELYFSYFKNLFVLETQLILLQALCEYTLIDYKLSNSYYPSILAAAILLRCVHQCDQNLNIEEFTIFGLDLAAISACYRRTNDFIHRTNNMSSHSSSTIRFQSHWYYKFFLLGLQTHNLAVSLNISLPFVSSKLIISF
;
A
#
# COMPACT_ATOMS: atom_id res chain seq x y z
N GLU A 1 6.74 6.32 -0.21
CA GLU A 1 5.93 7.49 -0.61
C GLU A 1 6.07 7.77 -2.10
N TRP A 2 7.22 8.23 -2.60
CA TRP A 2 7.41 8.52 -4.04
C TRP A 2 6.99 7.38 -4.99
N MET A 3 7.34 6.12 -4.69
CA MET A 3 6.89 4.98 -5.49
C MET A 3 5.36 4.82 -5.55
N ALA A 4 4.66 5.14 -4.46
CA ALA A 4 3.20 5.09 -4.43
C ALA A 4 2.60 6.21 -5.29
N ASP A 5 3.16 7.42 -5.22
CA ASP A 5 2.74 8.55 -6.06
C ASP A 5 2.90 8.21 -7.56
N VAL A 6 4.05 7.63 -7.93
CA VAL A 6 4.30 7.16 -9.30
C VAL A 6 3.32 6.05 -9.68
N SER A 7 3.14 5.04 -8.82
CA SER A 7 2.25 3.92 -9.08
C SER A 7 0.81 4.37 -9.34
N HIS A 8 0.32 5.32 -8.54
CA HIS A 8 -1.00 5.91 -8.72
C HIS A 8 -1.10 6.78 -9.98
N GLY A 9 -0.09 7.60 -10.27
CA GLY A 9 -0.03 8.43 -11.47
C GLY A 9 -0.06 7.61 -12.76
N CYS A 10 0.60 6.44 -12.74
CA CYS A 10 0.60 5.47 -13.84
C CYS A 10 -0.61 4.52 -13.84
N GLN A 11 -1.51 4.64 -12.87
CA GLN A 11 -2.70 3.79 -12.72
C GLN A 11 -2.37 2.28 -12.65
N HIS A 12 -1.23 1.92 -12.05
CA HIS A 12 -0.88 0.52 -11.81
C HIS A 12 -1.86 -0.12 -10.82
N SER A 13 -1.99 -1.45 -10.89
CA SER A 13 -2.74 -2.20 -9.89
C SER A 13 -2.12 -2.01 -8.50
N PRO A 14 -2.92 -2.08 -7.41
CA PRO A 14 -2.36 -2.00 -6.06
C PRO A 14 -1.29 -3.07 -5.80
N GLU A 15 -1.50 -4.28 -6.30
CA GLU A 15 -0.54 -5.39 -6.18
C GLU A 15 0.83 -5.05 -6.78
N THR A 16 0.86 -4.28 -7.88
CA THR A 16 2.11 -3.79 -8.48
C THR A 16 2.96 -3.01 -7.47
N LEU A 17 2.35 -2.14 -6.66
CA LEU A 17 3.06 -1.38 -5.64
C LEU A 17 3.61 -2.28 -4.53
N PHE A 18 2.78 -3.19 -4.00
CA PHE A 18 3.21 -4.10 -2.92
C PHE A 18 4.37 -5.00 -3.35
N MET A 19 4.29 -5.55 -4.56
CA MET A 19 5.36 -6.37 -5.12
C MET A 19 6.62 -5.55 -5.41
N ALA A 20 6.48 -4.32 -5.91
CA ALA A 20 7.63 -3.44 -6.14
C ALA A 20 8.37 -3.09 -4.83
N VAL A 21 7.63 -2.84 -3.74
CA VAL A 21 8.22 -2.63 -2.41
C VAL A 21 8.90 -3.91 -1.92
N ASN A 22 8.29 -5.08 -2.11
CA ASN A 22 8.92 -6.36 -1.78
C ASN A 22 10.26 -6.56 -2.49
N TYR A 23 10.32 -6.26 -3.80
CA TYR A 23 11.55 -6.34 -4.57
C TYR A 23 12.61 -5.37 -4.04
N LEU A 24 12.23 -4.12 -3.77
CA LEU A 24 13.13 -3.11 -3.26
C LEU A 24 13.75 -3.54 -1.91
N ASP A 25 12.93 -3.96 -0.95
CA ASP A 25 13.39 -4.38 0.38
C ASP A 25 14.32 -5.59 0.32
N ARG A 26 13.97 -6.60 -0.49
CA ARG A 26 14.81 -7.80 -0.66
C ARG A 26 16.11 -7.48 -1.38
N PHE A 27 16.06 -6.66 -2.42
CA PHE A 27 17.25 -6.24 -3.16
C PHE A 27 18.23 -5.48 -2.26
N MET A 28 17.74 -4.52 -1.47
CA MET A 28 18.56 -3.76 -0.52
C MET A 28 19.08 -4.60 0.65
N SER A 29 18.41 -5.70 0.97
CA SER A 29 18.90 -6.66 1.98
C SER A 29 20.13 -7.44 1.48
N ILE A 30 20.32 -7.54 0.16
CA ILE A 30 21.42 -8.26 -0.49
C ILE A 30 22.53 -7.29 -0.95
N LYS A 31 22.15 -6.13 -1.48
CA LYS A 31 23.05 -5.14 -2.09
C LYS A 31 23.05 -3.85 -1.29
N LYS A 32 24.26 -3.34 -1.01
CA LYS A 32 24.41 -1.99 -0.45
C LYS A 32 24.19 -0.97 -1.57
N VAL A 33 23.10 -0.21 -1.46
CA VAL A 33 22.69 0.80 -2.42
C VAL A 33 23.14 2.18 -1.94
N ILE A 34 23.68 3.00 -2.85
CA ILE A 34 23.94 4.41 -2.58
C ILE A 34 22.68 5.24 -2.85
N LEU A 35 22.52 6.37 -2.14
CA LEU A 35 21.30 7.19 -2.18
C LEU A 35 20.94 7.65 -3.61
N ASP A 36 21.93 7.95 -4.43
CA ASP A 36 21.73 8.47 -5.79
C ASP A 36 21.12 7.43 -6.74
N GLU A 37 21.29 6.14 -6.47
CA GLU A 37 20.73 5.04 -7.28
C GLU A 37 19.37 4.57 -6.77
N PHE A 38 18.93 5.06 -5.60
CA PHE A 38 17.74 4.56 -4.92
C PHE A 38 16.46 4.75 -5.76
N GLN A 39 16.34 5.90 -6.44
CA GLN A 39 15.19 6.17 -7.30
C GLN A 39 15.21 5.31 -8.58
N LEU A 40 16.39 5.06 -9.16
CA LEU A 40 16.55 4.15 -10.30
C LEU A 40 16.13 2.71 -9.93
N ILE A 41 16.53 2.23 -8.76
CA ILE A 41 16.12 0.91 -8.28
C ILE A 41 14.62 0.89 -8.02
N GLY A 42 14.08 1.92 -7.36
CA GLY A 42 12.64 2.03 -7.08
C GLY A 42 11.77 2.02 -8.34
N ILE A 43 12.14 2.81 -9.36
CA ILE A 43 11.39 2.82 -10.64
C ILE A 43 11.51 1.49 -11.36
N THR A 44 12.68 0.85 -11.29
CA THR A 44 12.91 -0.45 -11.93
C THR A 44 12.13 -1.56 -11.22
N CYS A 45 11.99 -1.53 -9.89
CA CYS A 45 11.11 -2.44 -9.16
C CYS A 45 9.65 -2.30 -9.60
N LEU A 46 9.15 -1.07 -9.80
CA LEU A 46 7.81 -0.82 -10.35
C LEU A 46 7.68 -1.34 -11.79
N PHE A 47 8.71 -1.15 -12.62
CA PHE A 47 8.74 -1.70 -13.97
C PHE A 47 8.69 -3.23 -14.01
N ILE A 48 9.48 -3.91 -13.17
CA ILE A 48 9.44 -5.38 -13.05
C ILE A 48 8.06 -5.85 -12.58
N SER A 49 7.51 -5.17 -11.56
CA SER A 49 6.25 -5.54 -10.93
C SER A 49 5.04 -5.37 -11.85
N SER A 50 4.99 -4.25 -12.58
CA SER A 50 3.90 -3.95 -13.52
C SER A 50 3.82 -4.95 -14.67
N LYS A 51 4.96 -5.45 -15.17
CA LYS A 51 5.00 -6.51 -16.19
C LYS A 51 4.34 -7.82 -15.75
N LEU A 52 4.25 -8.07 -14.44
CA LEU A 52 3.69 -9.31 -13.88
C LEU A 52 2.23 -9.16 -13.45
N ASN A 53 1.84 -7.97 -12.97
CA ASN A 53 0.56 -7.76 -12.30
C ASN A 53 -0.43 -6.93 -13.11
N ASP A 54 0.02 -6.08 -14.04
CA ASP A 54 -0.87 -5.19 -14.77
C ASP A 54 -1.36 -5.80 -16.09
N VAL A 55 -2.65 -5.59 -16.39
CA VAL A 55 -3.27 -6.04 -17.64
C VAL A 55 -2.70 -5.27 -18.84
N ASN A 56 -2.51 -3.96 -18.68
CA ASN A 56 -1.93 -3.10 -19.68
C ASN A 56 -0.44 -2.95 -19.38
N LEU A 57 0.40 -3.70 -20.10
CA LEU A 57 1.84 -3.65 -19.88
C LEU A 57 2.39 -2.25 -20.21
N PRO A 58 2.96 -1.53 -19.23
CA PRO A 58 3.52 -0.21 -19.47
C PRO A 58 4.81 -0.32 -20.28
N GLN A 59 5.03 0.64 -21.19
CA GLN A 59 6.29 0.70 -21.92
C GLN A 59 7.38 1.28 -21.04
N ILE A 60 8.61 0.79 -21.18
CA ILE A 60 9.77 1.33 -20.45
C ILE A 60 9.99 2.84 -20.67
N ASN A 61 9.51 3.41 -21.79
CA ASN A 61 9.55 4.85 -22.05
C ASN A 61 8.69 5.66 -21.07
N GLU A 62 7.61 5.08 -20.53
CA GLU A 62 6.76 5.73 -19.54
C GLU A 62 7.54 5.92 -18.23
N PHE A 63 8.35 4.93 -17.82
CA PHE A 63 9.20 5.03 -16.63
C PHE A 63 10.36 6.03 -16.82
N VAL A 64 10.93 6.10 -18.03
CA VAL A 64 11.90 7.16 -18.38
C VAL A 64 11.24 8.55 -18.27
N TYR A 65 10.01 8.68 -18.78
CA TYR A 65 9.27 9.94 -18.73
C TYR A 65 8.92 10.36 -17.30
N VAL A 66 8.43 9.44 -16.47
CA VAL A 66 8.05 9.71 -15.06
C VAL A 66 9.24 10.11 -14.20
N THR A 67 10.45 9.67 -14.58
CA THR A 67 11.70 10.08 -13.91
C THR A 67 12.28 11.35 -14.51
N GLU A 68 11.51 12.10 -15.30
CA GLU A 68 11.92 13.35 -15.98
C GLU A 68 13.17 13.17 -16.86
N ASN A 69 13.34 11.98 -17.45
CA ASN A 69 14.53 11.56 -18.20
C ASN A 69 15.84 11.57 -17.39
N LEU A 70 15.77 11.50 -16.05
CA LEU A 70 16.94 11.34 -15.21
C LEU A 70 17.68 10.03 -15.52
N TYR A 71 16.92 8.99 -15.91
CA TYR A 71 17.46 7.67 -16.26
C TYR A 71 17.12 7.30 -17.70
N THR A 72 18.09 6.69 -18.38
CA THR A 72 17.89 6.17 -19.73
C THR A 72 17.24 4.79 -19.71
N ARG A 73 16.72 4.34 -20.86
CA ARG A 73 16.23 2.97 -21.04
C ARG A 73 17.28 1.93 -20.65
N ASP A 74 18.53 2.16 -21.02
CA ASP A 74 19.62 1.22 -20.73
C ASP A 74 19.89 1.13 -19.23
N ASN A 75 19.81 2.26 -18.51
CA ASN A 75 19.91 2.25 -17.04
C ASN A 75 18.84 1.36 -16.40
N ILE A 76 17.58 1.49 -16.83
CA ILE A 76 16.47 0.68 -16.31
C ILE A 76 16.65 -0.80 -16.68
N ILE A 77 17.06 -1.10 -17.91
CA ILE A 77 17.29 -2.49 -18.38
C ILE A 77 18.43 -3.15 -17.62
N ASP A 78 19.53 -2.45 -17.38
CA ASP A 78 20.66 -3.02 -16.67
C ASP A 78 20.35 -3.21 -15.18
N THR A 79 19.69 -2.25 -14.56
CA THR A 79 19.20 -2.37 -13.18
C THR A 79 18.19 -3.52 -13.06
N GLU A 80 17.34 -3.72 -14.07
CA GLU A 80 16.37 -4.81 -14.08
C GLU A 80 17.07 -6.18 -14.04
N LYS A 81 18.10 -6.37 -14.86
CA LYS A 81 18.88 -7.62 -14.85
C LYS A 81 19.51 -7.85 -13.48
N GLU A 82 20.04 -6.80 -12.86
CA GLU A 82 20.65 -6.90 -11.53
C GLU A 82 19.65 -7.29 -10.46
N ILE A 83 18.48 -6.64 -10.42
CA ILE A 83 17.42 -6.95 -9.45
C ILE A 83 16.93 -8.38 -9.65
N ILE A 84 16.57 -8.78 -10.88
CA ILE A 84 16.06 -10.13 -11.15
C ILE A 84 17.10 -11.20 -10.81
N SER A 85 18.38 -10.94 -11.12
CA SER A 85 19.48 -11.86 -10.79
C SER A 85 19.68 -11.97 -9.28
N ALA A 86 19.65 -10.85 -8.55
CA ALA A 86 19.79 -10.85 -7.10
C ALA A 86 18.62 -11.54 -6.39
N LEU A 87 17.41 -11.46 -6.96
CA LEU A 87 16.21 -12.13 -6.44
C LEU A 87 16.05 -13.56 -6.94
N GLU A 88 17.00 -14.09 -7.72
CA GLU A 88 16.98 -15.44 -8.28
C GLU A 88 15.65 -15.79 -8.99
N PHE A 89 15.07 -14.82 -9.70
CA PHE A 89 13.75 -14.94 -10.36
C PHE A 89 12.57 -15.28 -9.41
N GLN A 90 12.76 -15.19 -8.09
CA GLN A 90 11.68 -15.35 -7.11
C GLN A 90 10.84 -14.08 -7.01
N LEU A 91 10.07 -13.80 -8.07
CA LEU A 91 9.30 -12.58 -8.24
C LEU A 91 7.85 -12.70 -7.78
N VAL A 92 7.31 -13.89 -7.55
CA VAL A 92 5.92 -14.05 -7.10
C VAL A 92 5.92 -14.52 -5.65
N VAL A 93 5.53 -13.64 -4.74
CA VAL A 93 5.39 -13.96 -3.31
C VAL A 93 4.06 -13.44 -2.77
N PRO A 94 3.45 -14.08 -1.77
CA PRO A 94 2.24 -13.56 -1.13
C PRO A 94 2.51 -12.21 -0.45
N THR A 95 1.80 -11.16 -0.88
CA THR A 95 1.89 -9.82 -0.30
C THR A 95 0.93 -9.63 0.87
N LEU A 96 1.09 -8.51 1.58
CA LEU A 96 0.12 -8.05 2.57
C LEU A 96 -1.28 -7.92 1.94
N LEU A 97 -1.33 -7.31 0.76
CA LEU A 97 -2.59 -7.07 0.06
C LEU A 97 -3.26 -8.39 -0.34
N PHE A 98 -2.51 -9.36 -0.88
CA PHE A 98 -3.01 -10.69 -1.19
C PHE A 98 -3.75 -11.33 0.00
N PHE A 99 -3.14 -11.35 1.19
CA PHE A 99 -3.79 -11.91 2.38
C PHE A 99 -4.99 -11.07 2.83
N ALA A 100 -4.91 -9.75 2.75
CA ALA A 100 -6.00 -8.86 3.12
C ALA A 100 -7.24 -9.12 2.24
N GLU A 101 -7.06 -9.23 0.92
CA GLU A 101 -8.14 -9.53 -0.02
C GLU A 101 -8.68 -10.95 0.13
N LEU A 102 -7.79 -11.93 0.41
CA LEU A 102 -8.19 -13.30 0.74
C LEU A 102 -9.13 -13.33 1.95
N TYR A 103 -8.74 -12.67 3.05
CA TYR A 103 -9.56 -12.63 4.26
C TYR A 103 -10.83 -11.82 4.05
N PHE A 104 -10.78 -10.70 3.33
CA PHE A 104 -11.96 -9.91 2.98
C PHE A 104 -12.98 -10.75 2.19
N SER A 105 -12.51 -11.53 1.21
CA SER A 105 -13.35 -12.44 0.43
C SER A 105 -13.98 -13.54 1.29
N TYR A 106 -13.21 -14.11 2.23
CA TYR A 106 -13.73 -15.11 3.16
C TYR A 106 -14.80 -14.54 4.10
N PHE A 107 -14.55 -13.35 4.66
CA PHE A 107 -15.47 -12.65 5.55
C PHE A 107 -16.45 -11.72 4.82
N LYS A 108 -16.69 -11.94 3.52
CA LYS A 108 -17.50 -11.05 2.67
C LYS A 108 -18.89 -10.77 3.23
N ASN A 109 -19.49 -11.71 3.96
CA ASN A 109 -20.80 -11.53 4.59
C ASN A 109 -20.82 -10.48 5.70
N LEU A 110 -19.67 -10.16 6.30
CA LEU A 110 -19.54 -9.06 7.25
C LEU A 110 -19.50 -7.72 6.51
N PHE A 111 -19.02 -7.69 5.26
CA PHE A 111 -18.83 -6.45 4.52
C PHE A 111 -20.07 -6.10 3.70
N VAL A 112 -20.60 -4.90 3.90
CA VAL A 112 -21.84 -4.43 3.26
C VAL A 112 -21.55 -3.64 1.99
N LEU A 113 -20.33 -3.13 1.82
CA LEU A 113 -20.01 -2.13 0.79
C LEU A 113 -18.60 -2.30 0.17
N GLU A 114 -18.46 -1.96 -1.11
CA GLU A 114 -17.16 -1.81 -1.82
C GLU A 114 -16.23 -0.81 -1.12
N THR A 115 -16.77 0.12 -0.32
CA THR A 115 -16.02 1.08 0.51
C THR A 115 -15.05 0.41 1.48
N GLN A 116 -15.41 -0.76 2.01
CA GLN A 116 -14.61 -1.44 3.04
C GLN A 116 -13.37 -2.10 2.42
N LEU A 117 -13.47 -2.57 1.18
CA LEU A 117 -12.31 -3.06 0.43
C LEU A 117 -11.32 -1.93 0.14
N ILE A 118 -11.83 -0.76 -0.25
CA ILE A 118 -11.03 0.44 -0.51
C ILE A 118 -10.33 0.91 0.77
N LEU A 119 -11.05 0.92 1.90
CA LEU A 119 -10.47 1.24 3.20
C LEU A 119 -9.37 0.23 3.59
N LEU A 120 -9.63 -1.07 3.39
CA LEU A 120 -8.66 -2.12 3.66
C LEU A 120 -7.38 -1.93 2.84
N GLN A 121 -7.51 -1.70 1.53
CA GLN A 121 -6.38 -1.42 0.63
C GLN A 121 -5.61 -0.17 1.08
N ALA A 122 -6.31 0.91 1.41
CA ALA A 122 -5.71 2.15 1.88
C ALA A 122 -4.90 1.94 3.17
N LEU A 123 -5.45 1.20 4.15
CA LEU A 123 -4.75 0.89 5.39
C LEU A 123 -3.53 -0.02 5.14
N CYS A 124 -3.64 -1.00 4.25
CA CYS A 124 -2.52 -1.85 3.87
C CYS A 124 -1.37 -1.03 3.27
N GLU A 125 -1.67 -0.15 2.32
CA GLU A 125 -0.66 0.72 1.72
C GLU A 125 -0.04 1.66 2.74
N TYR A 126 -0.84 2.14 3.71
CA TYR A 126 -0.34 2.99 4.77
C TYR A 126 0.73 2.32 5.65
N THR A 127 0.62 1.00 5.85
CA THR A 127 1.64 0.25 6.58
C THR A 127 2.98 0.13 5.84
N LEU A 128 3.02 0.34 4.53
CA LEU A 128 4.26 0.34 3.75
C LEU A 128 5.18 1.52 4.12
N ILE A 129 4.64 2.58 4.71
CA ILE A 129 5.41 3.75 5.13
C ILE A 129 6.21 3.45 6.40
N ASP A 130 5.68 2.62 7.31
CA ASP A 130 6.39 2.22 8.53
C ASP A 130 7.12 0.88 8.32
N TYR A 131 8.38 1.00 7.89
CA TYR A 131 9.28 -0.15 7.74
C TYR A 131 9.35 -1.03 9.00
N LYS A 132 9.31 -0.43 10.20
CA LYS A 132 9.36 -1.21 11.45
C LYS A 132 8.09 -2.02 11.62
N LEU A 133 6.93 -1.47 11.32
CA LEU A 133 5.67 -2.20 11.41
C LEU A 133 5.62 -3.35 10.39
N SER A 134 5.90 -3.05 9.12
CA SER A 134 5.87 -4.02 8.02
C SER A 134 6.84 -5.19 8.26
N ASN A 135 8.06 -4.92 8.72
CA ASN A 135 9.07 -5.95 8.93
C ASN A 135 8.95 -6.70 10.28
N SER A 136 8.10 -6.24 11.21
CA SER A 136 7.93 -6.90 12.52
C SER A 136 6.99 -8.11 12.47
N TYR A 137 6.18 -8.24 11.43
CA TYR A 137 5.13 -9.27 11.34
C TYR A 137 5.10 -9.90 9.96
N TYR A 138 4.67 -11.16 9.89
CA TYR A 138 4.37 -11.78 8.61
C TYR A 138 3.20 -11.07 7.92
N PRO A 139 3.20 -10.97 6.57
CA PRO A 139 2.12 -10.32 5.82
C PRO A 139 0.72 -10.86 6.16
N SER A 140 0.59 -12.15 6.45
CA SER A 140 -0.68 -12.78 6.87
C SER A 140 -1.19 -12.26 8.22
N ILE A 141 -0.32 -12.13 9.21
CA ILE A 141 -0.68 -11.61 10.55
C ILE A 141 -1.05 -10.13 10.47
N LEU A 142 -0.27 -9.37 9.69
CA LEU A 142 -0.53 -7.95 9.47
C LEU A 142 -1.86 -7.73 8.73
N ALA A 143 -2.15 -8.52 7.70
CA ALA A 143 -3.44 -8.48 6.99
C ALA A 143 -4.62 -8.75 7.93
N ALA A 144 -4.53 -9.77 8.78
CA ALA A 144 -5.57 -10.08 9.76
C ALA A 144 -5.81 -8.93 10.75
N ALA A 145 -4.74 -8.32 11.25
CA ALA A 145 -4.81 -7.16 12.14
C ALA A 145 -5.46 -5.94 11.46
N ILE A 146 -5.13 -5.66 10.19
CA ILE A 146 -5.72 -4.55 9.45
C ILE A 146 -7.21 -4.83 9.16
N LEU A 147 -7.57 -6.07 8.81
CA LEU A 147 -8.97 -6.43 8.60
C LEU A 147 -9.80 -6.24 9.86
N LEU A 148 -9.32 -6.73 11.01
CA LEU A 148 -9.95 -6.49 12.31
C LEU A 148 -10.16 -5.01 12.58
N ARG A 149 -9.18 -4.17 12.23
CA ARG A 149 -9.28 -2.72 12.39
C ARG A 149 -10.36 -2.13 11.49
N CYS A 150 -10.42 -2.56 10.23
CA CYS A 150 -11.44 -2.15 9.27
C CYS A 150 -12.85 -2.52 9.76
N VAL A 151 -13.03 -3.75 10.27
CA VAL A 151 -14.33 -4.24 10.76
C VAL A 151 -14.75 -3.51 12.04
N HIS A 152 -13.86 -3.37 13.03
CA HIS A 152 -14.15 -2.64 14.27
C HIS A 152 -14.45 -1.16 14.04
N GLN A 153 -13.95 -0.56 12.96
CA GLN A 153 -14.28 0.82 12.61
C GLN A 153 -15.71 0.98 12.07
N CYS A 154 -16.30 -0.10 11.55
CA CYS A 154 -17.66 -0.12 11.02
C CYS A 154 -18.68 -0.63 12.05
N ASP A 155 -18.33 -0.69 13.34
CA ASP A 155 -19.15 -1.25 14.42
C ASP A 155 -19.64 -2.69 14.15
N GLN A 156 -18.84 -3.45 13.41
CA GLN A 156 -19.09 -4.86 13.12
C GLN A 156 -18.28 -5.75 14.06
N ASN A 157 -18.82 -6.94 14.35
CA ASN A 157 -18.17 -7.90 15.24
C ASN A 157 -17.41 -8.93 14.41
N LEU A 158 -16.07 -8.90 14.48
CA LEU A 158 -15.19 -9.97 14.02
C LEU A 158 -14.24 -10.30 15.16
N ASN A 159 -14.32 -11.52 15.68
CA ASN A 159 -13.44 -11.93 16.77
C ASN A 159 -12.10 -12.42 16.22
N ILE A 160 -11.03 -12.21 16.99
CA ILE A 160 -9.68 -12.70 16.63
C ILE A 160 -9.69 -14.23 16.44
N GLU A 161 -10.51 -14.94 17.22
CA GLU A 161 -10.68 -16.39 17.16
C GLU A 161 -11.13 -16.91 15.78
N GLU A 162 -11.80 -16.09 14.98
CA GLU A 162 -12.24 -16.49 13.63
C GLU A 162 -11.05 -16.70 12.69
N PHE A 163 -9.87 -16.14 12.99
CA PHE A 163 -8.65 -16.36 12.22
C PHE A 163 -7.96 -17.68 12.52
N THR A 164 -8.42 -18.46 13.51
CA THR A 164 -7.90 -19.82 13.78
C THR A 164 -8.03 -20.75 12.58
N ILE A 165 -9.03 -20.54 11.71
CA ILE A 165 -9.21 -21.33 10.48
C ILE A 165 -8.03 -21.19 9.52
N PHE A 166 -7.32 -20.07 9.56
CA PHE A 166 -6.12 -19.82 8.74
C PHE A 166 -4.83 -20.30 9.43
N GLY A 167 -4.93 -20.94 10.61
CA GLY A 167 -3.77 -21.43 11.36
C GLY A 167 -2.89 -20.31 11.93
N LEU A 168 -3.43 -19.10 12.11
CA LEU A 168 -2.66 -17.95 12.59
C LEU A 168 -2.55 -17.94 14.12
N ASP A 169 -1.43 -17.44 14.63
CA ASP A 169 -1.25 -17.21 16.06
C ASP A 169 -2.06 -15.99 16.52
N LEU A 170 -3.06 -16.25 17.36
CA LEU A 170 -3.96 -15.24 17.92
C LEU A 170 -3.21 -14.23 18.80
N ALA A 171 -2.16 -14.66 19.49
CA ALA A 171 -1.35 -13.76 20.31
C ALA A 171 -0.61 -12.75 19.43
N ALA A 172 0.01 -13.23 18.33
CA ALA A 172 0.63 -12.37 17.34
C ALA A 172 -0.36 -11.41 16.67
N ILE A 173 -1.57 -11.86 16.31
CA ILE A 173 -2.62 -10.98 15.76
C ILE A 173 -2.97 -9.88 16.77
N SER A 174 -3.18 -10.22 18.05
CA SER A 174 -3.52 -9.24 19.08
C SER A 174 -2.43 -8.19 19.29
N ALA A 175 -1.15 -8.60 19.24
CA ALA A 175 -0.01 -7.70 19.35
C ALA A 175 0.11 -6.79 18.11
N CYS A 176 -0.06 -7.37 16.92
CA CYS A 176 -0.06 -6.65 15.66
C CYS A 176 -1.19 -5.62 15.61
N TYR A 177 -2.42 -6.02 15.96
CA TYR A 177 -3.60 -5.17 16.03
C TYR A 177 -3.38 -3.93 16.92
N ARG A 178 -2.86 -4.12 18.14
CA ARG A 178 -2.52 -3.00 19.03
C ARG A 178 -1.52 -2.04 18.38
N ARG A 179 -0.46 -2.57 17.78
CA ARG A 179 0.60 -1.76 17.16
C ARG A 179 0.10 -1.00 15.93
N THR A 180 -0.74 -1.63 15.11
CA THR A 180 -1.40 -1.01 13.96
C THR A 180 -2.33 0.12 14.41
N ASN A 181 -3.10 -0.07 15.48
CA ASN A 181 -3.92 0.99 16.07
C ASN A 181 -3.07 2.15 16.58
N ASP A 182 -2.01 1.88 17.34
CA ASP A 182 -1.11 2.91 17.84
C ASP A 182 -0.45 3.69 16.70
N PHE A 183 -0.10 3.01 15.60
CA PHE A 183 0.40 3.64 14.39
C PHE A 183 -0.65 4.58 13.78
N ILE A 184 -1.85 4.08 13.50
CA ILE A 184 -2.95 4.86 12.89
C ILE A 184 -3.35 6.06 13.78
N HIS A 185 -3.37 5.89 15.11
CA HIS A 185 -3.67 6.99 16.03
C HIS A 185 -2.57 8.06 16.02
N ARG A 186 -1.29 7.66 16.02
CA ARG A 186 -0.18 8.63 15.93
C ARG A 186 -0.22 9.41 14.65
N THR A 187 -0.54 8.76 13.54
CA THR A 187 -0.57 9.40 12.23
C THR A 187 -1.76 10.32 12.04
N ASN A 188 -2.94 9.97 12.58
CA ASN A 188 -4.09 10.87 12.61
C ASN A 188 -3.80 12.14 13.42
N ASN A 189 -3.01 12.04 14.50
CA ASN A 189 -2.62 13.20 15.30
C ASN A 189 -1.49 14.04 14.65
N MET A 190 -0.66 13.42 13.80
CA MET A 190 0.41 14.10 13.03
C MET A 190 -0.10 14.81 11.77
N SER A 191 -1.39 14.68 11.44
CA SER A 191 -2.06 15.20 10.23
C SER A 191 -2.01 16.72 10.06
N SER A 192 -1.45 17.46 11.03
CA SER A 192 -1.18 18.90 10.94
C SER A 192 0.20 19.27 10.35
N HIS A 193 1.16 18.34 10.20
CA HIS A 193 2.57 18.72 9.93
C HIS A 193 3.33 17.92 8.85
N SER A 194 2.79 16.83 8.26
CA SER A 194 3.50 16.07 7.20
C SER A 194 2.77 16.09 5.85
N SER A 195 3.44 16.60 4.81
CA SER A 195 2.90 16.75 3.44
C SER A 195 2.49 15.41 2.80
N SER A 196 3.08 14.30 3.23
CA SER A 196 2.83 12.98 2.69
C SER A 196 1.53 12.35 3.20
N THR A 197 1.21 12.49 4.48
CA THR A 197 -0.08 12.05 5.05
C THR A 197 -1.25 12.79 4.39
N ILE A 198 -1.08 14.07 4.10
CA ILE A 198 -2.10 14.92 3.44
C ILE A 198 -2.32 14.50 1.98
N ARG A 199 -1.25 14.24 1.22
CA ARG A 199 -1.36 13.76 -0.18
C ARG A 199 -1.99 12.38 -0.28
N PHE A 200 -1.60 11.46 0.61
CA PHE A 200 -2.15 10.11 0.65
C PHE A 200 -3.66 10.12 0.99
N GLN A 201 -4.07 10.91 1.98
CA GLN A 201 -5.48 11.13 2.29
C GLN A 201 -6.26 11.76 1.13
N SER A 202 -5.64 12.66 0.37
CA SER A 202 -6.24 13.31 -0.80
C SER A 202 -6.50 12.31 -1.94
N HIS A 203 -5.56 11.40 -2.21
CA HIS A 203 -5.74 10.35 -3.22
C HIS A 203 -6.92 9.43 -2.89
N TRP A 204 -6.96 8.91 -1.66
CA TRP A 204 -8.05 8.03 -1.22
C TRP A 204 -9.39 8.78 -1.13
N TYR A 205 -9.39 10.03 -0.67
CA TYR A 205 -10.58 10.89 -0.71
C TYR A 205 -11.13 11.04 -2.13
N TYR A 206 -10.27 11.25 -3.12
CA TYR A 206 -10.66 11.34 -4.52
C TYR A 206 -11.24 10.01 -5.04
N LYS A 207 -10.63 8.88 -4.65
CA LYS A 207 -11.13 7.54 -4.98
C LYS A 207 -12.50 7.26 -4.34
N PHE A 208 -12.73 7.68 -3.09
CA PHE A 208 -14.04 7.63 -2.43
C PHE A 208 -15.08 8.55 -3.11
N PHE A 209 -14.67 9.75 -3.55
CA PHE A 209 -15.54 10.72 -4.24
C PHE A 209 -15.97 10.22 -5.62
N LEU A 210 -15.05 9.70 -6.43
CA LEU A 210 -15.34 9.18 -7.78
C LEU A 210 -16.32 8.00 -7.78
N LEU A 211 -16.35 7.22 -6.70
CA LEU A 211 -17.26 6.07 -6.56
C LEU A 211 -18.65 6.46 -6.03
N GLY A 212 -18.96 7.76 -5.88
CA GLY A 212 -20.29 8.26 -5.54
C GLY A 212 -20.76 7.90 -4.12
N LEU A 213 -19.84 7.48 -3.25
CA LEU A 213 -20.14 7.02 -1.91
C LEU A 213 -20.35 8.24 -1.00
N GLN A 214 -21.52 8.34 -0.36
CA GLN A 214 -21.87 9.48 0.49
C GLN A 214 -20.81 9.69 1.58
N THR A 215 -20.01 10.73 1.36
CA THR A 215 -18.83 11.12 2.15
C THR A 215 -19.14 11.44 3.60
N HIS A 216 -20.41 11.70 3.94
CA HIS A 216 -20.82 12.18 5.26
C HIS A 216 -20.77 11.13 6.37
N ASN A 217 -21.04 9.85 6.10
CA ASN A 217 -21.00 8.81 7.15
C ASN A 217 -19.60 8.17 7.29
N LEU A 218 -18.80 8.14 6.22
CA LEU A 218 -17.45 7.58 6.24
C LEU A 218 -16.42 8.57 6.83
N ALA A 219 -16.58 9.88 6.61
CA ALA A 219 -15.71 10.88 7.23
C ALA A 219 -15.82 10.89 8.76
N VAL A 220 -17.01 10.58 9.29
CA VAL A 220 -17.27 10.49 10.74
C VAL A 220 -16.72 9.18 11.32
N SER A 221 -16.81 8.04 10.61
CA SER A 221 -16.26 6.75 11.08
C SER A 221 -14.74 6.64 10.93
N LEU A 222 -14.13 7.42 10.05
CA LEU A 222 -12.67 7.42 9.83
C LEU A 222 -11.87 8.09 10.94
N ASN A 223 -12.47 8.95 11.77
CA ASN A 223 -11.74 9.75 12.77
C ASN A 223 -10.45 10.39 12.19
N ILE A 224 -10.49 10.68 10.88
CA ILE A 224 -9.49 11.46 10.16
C ILE A 224 -9.98 12.89 10.31
N SER A 225 -9.34 13.66 11.18
CA SER A 225 -9.51 15.10 11.18
C SER A 225 -9.06 15.62 9.82
N LEU A 226 -10.03 15.86 8.92
CA LEU A 226 -9.77 16.49 7.63
C LEU A 226 -9.12 17.86 7.90
N PRO A 227 -7.91 18.15 7.40
CA PRO A 227 -7.55 19.54 7.22
C PRO A 227 -8.53 20.09 6.18
N PHE A 228 -9.19 21.22 6.50
CA PHE A 228 -9.99 21.97 5.55
C PHE A 228 -9.13 22.35 4.34
N VAL A 229 -9.05 21.48 3.34
CA VAL A 229 -8.46 21.83 2.06
C VAL A 229 -9.52 22.62 1.31
N SER A 230 -9.38 23.95 1.41
CA SER A 230 -10.16 24.90 0.61
C SER A 230 -10.19 24.46 -0.85
N SER A 231 -11.37 24.53 -1.45
CA SER A 231 -11.80 24.07 -2.78
C SER A 231 -11.04 24.64 -4.00
N LYS A 232 -9.81 25.15 -3.83
CA LYS A 232 -9.02 25.82 -4.88
C LYS A 232 -7.86 25.00 -5.47
N LEU A 233 -7.56 23.79 -4.98
CA LEU A 233 -6.38 23.02 -5.42
C LEU A 233 -6.68 21.81 -6.33
N ILE A 234 -7.93 21.59 -6.75
CA ILE A 234 -8.33 20.39 -7.52
C ILE A 234 -8.28 20.60 -9.06
N ILE A 235 -7.82 21.76 -9.58
CA ILE A 235 -7.81 22.04 -11.04
C ILE A 235 -6.40 22.24 -11.61
N SER A 236 -5.38 21.56 -11.10
CA SER A 236 -4.13 21.44 -11.88
C SER A 236 -3.39 20.19 -11.46
N PHE A 237 -3.60 19.10 -12.21
CA PHE A 237 -2.60 18.19 -12.77
C PHE A 237 -3.36 17.03 -13.43
#